data_AF-A0A2H0DFB3-F1
#
_entry.id   AF-A0A2H0DFB3-F1
#
_cell.length_a   1.000
_cell.length_b   1.000
_cell.length_c   1.000
_cell.angle_alpha   90.00
_cell.angle_beta   90.00
_cell.angle_gamma   90.00
#
_symmetry.space_group_name_H-M   'P 1'
#
loop_
_entity.id
_entity.type
_entity.pdbx_description
1 polymer ?
#
loop_
_entity_poly.entity_id
_entity_poly.type
_entity_poly.pdbx_seq_one_letter_code
_entity_poly.pdbx_strand_id
1 'polypeptide(L)' 'MKVRLAPIPKLAKIFYLIGVMALISSWFIFQTQSLLLSTLHTQQLFILGALLVSIGSVINLYFQWFKKGQNQIDE' A
#
# COMPACT_ATOMS: atom_id res chain seq x y z
N MET A 1 0.65 -3.69 26.99
CA MET A 1 0.26 -2.74 25.92
C MET A 1 -0.91 -3.34 25.14
N LYS A 2 -2.14 -2.81 25.27
CA LYS A 2 -3.27 -3.30 24.47
C LYS A 2 -3.15 -2.67 23.08
N VAL A 3 -2.63 -3.43 22.11
CA VAL A 3 -2.59 -2.99 20.70
C VAL A 3 -4.03 -2.99 20.19
N ARG A 4 -4.72 -1.85 20.34
CA ARG A 4 -6.03 -1.64 19.72
C ARG A 4 -5.77 -1.33 18.24
N LEU A 5 -5.91 -2.35 17.39
CA LEU A 5 -5.89 -2.21 15.94
C LEU A 5 -6.98 -1.20 15.54
N ALA A 6 -6.57 0.01 15.20
CA ALA A 6 -7.49 1.02 14.69
C ALA A 6 -8.03 0.56 13.33
N PRO A 7 -9.32 0.79 13.03
CA PRO A 7 -9.88 0.40 11.75
C PRO A 7 -9.16 1.14 10.62
N ILE A 8 -8.60 0.39 9.67
CA ILE A 8 -7.92 0.94 8.50
C ILE A 8 -8.97 1.69 7.65
N PRO A 9 -8.73 2.95 7.25
CA PRO A 9 -9.67 3.71 6.46
C PRO A 9 -9.89 3.05 5.09
N LYS A 10 -11.13 3.08 4.61
CA LYS A 10 -11.53 2.45 3.33
C LYS A 10 -10.64 2.90 2.16
N LEU A 11 -10.25 4.18 2.14
CA LEU A 11 -9.38 4.75 1.12
C LEU A 11 -8.00 4.07 1.10
N ALA A 12 -7.33 3.94 2.25
CA ALA A 12 -6.04 3.26 2.34
C ALA A 12 -6.14 1.77 1.93
N LYS A 13 -7.25 1.10 2.24
CA LYS A 13 -7.46 -0.30 1.81
C LYS A 13 -7.43 -0.45 0.29
N ILE A 14 -8.01 0.48 -0.46
CA ILE A 14 -8.01 0.44 -1.93
C ILE A 14 -6.58 0.55 -2.45
N PHE A 15 -5.80 1.51 -1.95
CA PHE A 15 -4.39 1.67 -2.32
C PHE A 15 -3.54 0.45 -1.99
N TYR A 16 -3.74 -0.16 -0.83
CA TYR A 16 -3.07 -1.41 -0.48
C TYR A 16 -3.46 -2.55 -1.41
N LEU A 17 -4.75 -2.71 -1.71
CA LEU A 17 -5.21 -3.80 -2.55
C LEU A 17 -4.63 -3.69 -3.96
N ILE A 18 -4.70 -2.51 -4.58
CA ILE A 18 -4.15 -2.27 -5.92
C ILE A 18 -2.62 -2.42 -5.90
N GLY A 19 -1.94 -1.83 -4.91
CA GLY A 19 -0.48 -1.90 -4.80
C GLY A 19 0.02 -3.33 -4.59
N VAL A 20 -0.62 -4.11 -3.72
CA VAL A 20 -0.28 -5.52 -3.50
C VAL A 20 -0.53 -6.36 -4.75
N MET A 21 -1.64 -6.15 -5.46
CA MET A 21 -1.89 -6.84 -6.73
C MET A 21 -0.83 -6.53 -7.78
N ALA A 22 -0.38 -5.27 -7.87
CA ALA A 22 0.71 -4.88 -8.78
C ALA A 22 2.05 -5.54 -8.41
N LEU A 23 2.36 -5.62 -7.11
CA LEU A 23 3.57 -6.30 -6.61
C LEU A 23 3.54 -7.81 -6.91
N ILE A 24 2.42 -8.49 -6.66
CA ILE A 24 2.24 -9.91 -6.96
C ILE A 24 2.36 -10.16 -8.47
N SER A 25 1.75 -9.30 -9.29
CA SER A 25 1.81 -9.41 -10.74
C SER A 25 3.23 -9.20 -11.25
N SER A 26 3.93 -8.19 -10.74
CA SER A 26 5.34 -7.93 -11.05
C SER A 26 6.23 -9.13 -10.68
N TRP A 27 6.01 -9.72 -9.50
CA TRP A 27 6.72 -10.91 -9.06
C TRP A 27 6.48 -12.11 -9.99
N PHE A 28 5.23 -12.36 -10.38
CA PHE A 28 4.89 -13.47 -11.27
C PHE A 28 5.48 -13.28 -12.68
N ILE A 29 5.47 -12.06 -13.20
CA ILE A 29 6.09 -11.71 -14.49
C ILE A 29 7.61 -11.90 -14.41
N PHE A 30 8.24 -11.46 -13.32
CA PHE A 30 9.68 -11.63 -13.11
C PHE A 30 10.08 -13.12 -13.13
N GLN A 31 9.28 -13.98 -12.49
CA GLN A 31 9.54 -15.42 -12.43
C GLN A 31 9.36 -16.13 -13.79
N THR A 32 8.38 -15.70 -14.59
CA THR A 32 8.04 -16.35 -15.87
C THR A 32 8.84 -15.82 -17.06
N GLN A 33 9.27 -14.55 -17.03
CA GLN A 33 9.92 -13.88 -18.16
C GLN A 33 11.39 -13.56 -17.92
N SER A 34 12.13 -14.50 -17.31
CA SER A 34 13.53 -14.32 -16.90
C SER A 34 14.51 -13.98 -18.03
N LEU A 35 14.09 -13.95 -19.31
CA LEU A 35 14.98 -13.86 -20.46
C LEU A 35 14.56 -12.90 -21.59
N LEU A 36 13.34 -12.32 -21.61
CA LEU A 36 12.84 -11.66 -22.84
C LEU A 36 12.02 -10.37 -22.70
N LEU A 37 11.42 -10.06 -21.55
CA LEU A 37 10.82 -8.73 -21.33
C LEU A 37 11.84 -7.82 -20.64
N SER A 38 12.01 -6.63 -21.22
CA SER A 38 12.83 -5.53 -20.69
C SER A 38 12.64 -5.42 -19.18
N THR A 39 13.66 -5.83 -18.43
CA THR A 39 13.75 -5.80 -16.96
C THR A 39 13.25 -4.47 -16.38
N LEU A 40 13.43 -3.39 -17.14
CA LEU A 40 12.93 -2.05 -16.87
C LEU A 40 11.42 -2.01 -16.61
N HIS A 41 10.59 -2.66 -17.43
CA HIS A 41 9.13 -2.61 -17.31
C HIS A 41 8.66 -3.33 -16.04
N THR A 42 9.27 -4.48 -15.75
CA THR A 42 8.98 -5.24 -14.52
C THR A 42 9.39 -4.47 -13.28
N GLN A 43 10.55 -3.79 -13.31
CA GLN A 43 11.01 -2.90 -12.24
C GLN A 43 10.09 -1.69 -12.06
N GLN A 44 9.62 -1.06 -13.14
CA GLN A 44 8.68 0.06 -13.08
C GLN A 44 7.34 -0.37 -12.45
N LEU A 45 6.81 -1.53 -12.82
CA LEU A 45 5.59 -2.10 -12.22
C LEU A 45 5.78 -2.38 -10.73
N PHE A 46 6.94 -2.92 -10.34
CA PHE A 46 7.27 -3.15 -8.93
C PHE A 46 7.30 -1.84 -8.14
N ILE A 47 8.00 -0.83 -8.65
CA ILE A 47 8.11 0.50 -8.02
C ILE A 47 6.73 1.15 -7.92
N LEU A 48 5.91 1.07 -8.96
CA LEU A 48 4.54 1.60 -8.94
C LEU A 48 3.70 0.92 -7.85
N GLY A 49 3.78 -0.41 -7.72
CA GLY A 49 3.12 -1.16 -6.66
C GLY A 49 3.57 -0.73 -5.26
N ALA A 50 4.89 -0.57 -5.06
CA ALA A 50 5.46 -0.10 -3.80
C ALA A 50 5.04 1.33 -3.45
N LEU A 51 4.95 2.22 -4.44
CA LEU A 51 4.47 3.59 -4.27
C LEU A 51 3.00 3.61 -3.84
N LEU A 52 2.14 2.81 -4.48
CA LEU A 52 0.72 2.71 -4.11
C LEU A 52 0.54 2.23 -2.66
N VAL A 53 1.28 1.20 -2.26
CA VAL A 53 1.29 0.73 -0.86
C VAL A 53 1.77 1.82 0.09
N SER A 54 2.81 2.55 -0.29
CA SER A 54 3.37 3.65 0.53
C SER A 54 2.36 4.80 0.70
N ILE A 55 1.64 5.17 -0.37
CA ILE A 55 0.55 6.16 -0.30
C ILE A 55 -0.57 5.66 0.63
N GLY A 56 -0.95 4.39 0.53
CA GLY A 56 -1.91 3.77 1.44
C GLY A 56 -1.46 3.88 2.91
N SER A 57 -0.17 3.67 3.19
CA SER A 57 0.44 3.82 4.52
C SER A 57 0.39 5.25 5.03
N VAL A 58 0.73 6.24 4.19
CA VAL A 58 0.65 7.66 4.56
C VAL A 58 -0.79 8.06 4.87
N ILE A 59 -1.76 7.66 4.04
CA ILE A 59 -3.18 7.92 4.29
C ILE A 59 -3.63 7.26 5.60
N ASN A 60 -3.23 6.01 5.83
CA ASN A 60 -3.57 5.28 7.04
C ASN A 60 -3.01 5.98 8.30
N LEU A 61 -1.74 6.40 8.25
CA LEU A 61 -1.11 7.16 9.34
C LEU A 61 -1.77 8.52 9.54
N TYR A 62 -2.05 9.25 8.46
CA TYR A 62 -2.74 10.54 8.51
C TYR A 62 -4.09 10.42 9.23
N PHE A 63 -4.91 9.44 8.85
CA PHE A 63 -6.19 9.19 9.52
C PHE A 63 -6.01 8.77 10.98
N GLN A 64 -5.01 7.96 11.29
CA GLN A 64 -4.79 7.50 12.67
C GLN A 64 -4.24 8.59 13.59
N TRP A 65 -3.42 9.51 13.10
CA TRP A 65 -2.90 10.61 13.91
C TRP A 65 -3.82 11.83 13.93
N PHE A 66 -4.26 12.32 12.76
CA PHE A 66 -5.05 13.55 12.70
C PHE A 66 -6.52 13.33 13.06
N LYS A 67 -7.16 12.27 12.56
CA LYS A 67 -8.60 12.04 12.81
C LYS A 67 -8.87 11.47 14.20
N LYS A 68 -7.97 10.63 14.72
CA LYS A 68 -8.11 10.08 16.08
C LYS A 68 -7.78 11.12 17.16
N GLY A 69 -6.92 12.09 16.86
CA GLY A 69 -6.69 13.25 17.73
C GLY A 69 -7.93 14.15 17.86
N GLN A 70 -8.74 14.26 16.81
CA GLN A 70 -9.96 15.06 16.82
C GLN A 70 -11.07 14.43 17.69
N ASN A 71 -11.29 13.12 17.58
CA ASN A 71 -12.32 12.42 18.36
C ASN A 71 -12.01 12.27 19.86
N GLN A 72 -10.80 12.61 20.34
CA GLN A 72 -10.46 12.61 21.77
C GLN A 72 -10.65 13.99 22.43
N ILE A 73 -10.93 15.04 21.65
CA ILE A 73 -11.17 16.40 22.17
C ILE A 73 -12.68 16.65 22.37
N ASP A 74 -13.53 15.81 21.75
CA ASP A 74 -15.00 15.93 21.77
C ASP A 74 -15.69 14.95 22.76
N GLU A 75 -14.94 14.26 23.62
CA GLU A 75 -15.46 13.51 24.80
C GLU A 75 -15.03 14.20 26.11
#